data_AF-K6E874-F1
#
_entry.id   AF-K6E874-F1
#
_cell.length_a   1.000
_cell.length_b   1.000
_cell.length_c   1.000
_cell.angle_alpha   90.00
_cell.angle_beta   90.00
_cell.angle_gamma   90.00
#
_symmetry.space_group_name_H-M   'P 1'
#
loop_
_entity.id
_entity.type
_entity.pdbx_description
1 polymer ?
#
loop_
_entity_poly.entity_id
_entity_poly.type
_entity_poly.pdbx_seq_one_letter_code
_entity_poly.pdbx_strand_id
1 'polypeptide(L)'
;MKNLPTLTLSKKKYTFKILESIETEIKIAENPYDLPIEELFTMAARINKKRSFLFVSKVLGKHLPIHPSKGLVTAALLAARYDESVKGLACMEKESLLSAFLEGGSFTAHAFIPAAINPVIIGFAETATALGHAFFDCFQTAEYFHTTREELLDAIPEITFEEEHSHATSHRCYIPLEMIQNGREIVLVDDEMTTGKTALNIIKSIHAKFPRREYTVVSILDWRSQEHRRNFSQLEELLGIKIHVVSLMSGSVQVRQLKEIKQKFKNNESSDLGEPSVEILQLSSFFTASGFLSENQVTKAAYIEETGRFGLRGRENPSLHKRVSAAAALLKQKRTGEKTLCLGTGEFMYLPMKIAAEMGNGVYYHSTTRSPIYIENIEDYGARFGVNFPSPEDPDVSHFVYNIPHGYYDELFIFFEREIEYENLMPMLNELGKAAIKSIKIVFFSKVRGEYHAKSNEQTC
;
A
#
# COMPACT_ATOMS: atom_id res chain seq x y z
N MET A 1 33.19 -5.00 -24.86
CA MET A 1 32.31 -3.83 -25.10
C MET A 1 31.17 -3.93 -24.10
N LYS A 2 31.06 -2.97 -23.18
CA LYS A 2 30.05 -2.96 -22.12
C LYS A 2 28.70 -2.57 -22.73
N ASN A 3 27.70 -3.44 -22.64
CA ASN A 3 26.30 -3.11 -22.95
C ASN A 3 25.82 -2.04 -21.97
N LEU A 4 25.68 -0.80 -22.44
CA LEU A 4 24.86 0.20 -21.73
C LEU A 4 23.39 -0.25 -21.82
N PRO A 5 22.60 -0.16 -20.74
CA PRO A 5 21.16 -0.34 -20.83
C PRO A 5 20.56 0.73 -21.76
N THR A 6 19.78 0.30 -22.74
CA THR A 6 19.06 1.20 -23.65
C THR A 6 18.01 1.98 -22.85
N LEU A 7 18.31 3.22 -22.47
CA LEU A 7 17.35 4.16 -21.88
C LEU A 7 16.37 4.60 -22.96
N THR A 8 15.14 4.07 -22.92
CA THR A 8 14.05 4.52 -23.80
C THR A 8 13.59 5.91 -23.36
N LEU A 9 14.17 6.96 -23.94
CA LEU A 9 13.77 8.36 -23.74
C LEU A 9 12.40 8.63 -24.38
N SER A 10 11.33 8.61 -23.57
CA SER A 10 9.97 8.93 -24.03
C SER A 10 9.69 10.42 -23.83
N LYS A 11 9.78 11.25 -24.88
CA LYS A 11 9.50 12.70 -24.81
C LYS A 11 7.99 13.05 -24.85
N LYS A 12 7.14 12.23 -24.24
CA LYS A 12 5.68 12.49 -24.19
C LYS A 12 5.36 13.50 -23.09
N LYS A 13 4.51 14.48 -23.42
CA LYS A 13 4.03 15.54 -22.51
C LYS A 13 2.52 15.40 -22.34
N TYR A 14 2.05 15.48 -21.10
CA TYR A 14 0.64 15.37 -20.73
C TYR A 14 0.24 16.58 -19.89
N THR A 15 -0.99 17.06 -20.09
CA THR A 15 -1.56 18.16 -19.31
C THR A 15 -2.87 17.71 -18.70
N PHE A 16 -2.97 17.81 -17.38
CA PHE A 16 -4.16 17.46 -16.60
C PHE A 16 -4.76 18.73 -16.00
N LYS A 17 -6.07 18.89 -16.17
CA LYS A 17 -6.84 19.95 -15.51
C LYS A 17 -7.64 19.35 -14.35
N ILE A 18 -7.43 19.87 -13.15
CA ILE A 18 -8.04 19.37 -11.92
C ILE A 18 -9.03 20.43 -11.42
N LEU A 19 -10.33 20.13 -11.49
CA LEU A 19 -11.43 21.00 -11.05
C LEU A 19 -11.34 22.44 -11.58
N GLU A 20 -10.82 22.61 -12.82
CA GLU A 20 -10.53 23.92 -13.46
C GLU A 20 -9.62 24.87 -12.66
N SER A 21 -9.05 24.39 -11.56
CA SER A 21 -8.39 25.20 -10.54
C SER A 21 -6.89 24.92 -10.47
N ILE A 22 -6.47 23.74 -10.90
CA ILE A 22 -5.07 23.32 -10.97
C ILE A 22 -4.80 22.79 -12.36
N GLU A 23 -3.68 23.19 -12.94
CA GLU A 23 -3.12 22.58 -14.14
C GLU A 23 -1.82 21.88 -13.77
N THR A 24 -1.72 20.60 -14.13
CA THR A 24 -0.51 19.79 -13.92
C THR A 24 0.05 19.38 -15.27
N GLU A 25 1.29 19.77 -15.54
CA GLU A 25 2.06 19.36 -16.72
C GLU A 25 3.04 18.27 -16.31
N ILE A 26 2.96 17.13 -17.00
CA ILE A 26 3.83 15.98 -16.78
C ILE A 26 4.65 15.74 -18.04
N LYS A 27 5.96 15.64 -17.88
CA LYS A 27 6.86 15.19 -18.94
C LYS A 27 7.47 13.88 -18.53
N ILE A 28 7.21 12.85 -19.32
CA ILE A 28 7.87 11.56 -19.12
C ILE A 28 9.33 11.69 -19.57
N ALA A 29 10.22 11.05 -18.81
CA ALA A 29 11.64 10.94 -19.15
C ALA A 29 11.96 9.48 -19.48
N GLU A 30 11.55 8.55 -18.62
CA GLU A 30 11.76 7.12 -18.79
C GLU A 30 10.44 6.36 -18.57
N ASN A 31 10.17 5.42 -19.47
CA ASN A 31 9.09 4.45 -19.36
C ASN A 31 9.62 3.10 -19.89
N PRO A 32 10.41 2.36 -19.09
CA PRO A 32 11.18 1.21 -19.56
C PRO A 32 10.33 0.09 -20.13
N TYR A 33 9.07 0.00 -19.72
CA TYR A 33 8.10 -1.02 -20.12
C TYR A 33 6.98 -0.49 -21.02
N ASP A 34 7.11 0.77 -21.51
CA ASP A 34 6.12 1.46 -22.36
C ASP A 34 4.67 1.37 -21.83
N LEU A 35 4.50 1.43 -20.50
CA LEU A 35 3.18 1.37 -19.88
C LEU A 35 2.39 2.65 -20.19
N PRO A 36 1.09 2.57 -20.55
CA PRO A 36 0.25 3.74 -20.70
C PRO A 36 0.14 4.51 -19.38
N ILE A 37 0.22 5.84 -19.42
CA ILE A 37 0.20 6.68 -18.20
C ILE A 37 -1.14 6.59 -17.47
N GLU A 38 -2.21 6.47 -18.26
CA GLU A 38 -3.59 6.34 -17.83
C GLU A 38 -3.88 5.01 -17.13
N GLU A 39 -2.99 4.01 -17.25
CA GLU A 39 -3.09 2.75 -16.50
C GLU A 39 -2.49 2.87 -15.09
N LEU A 40 -1.58 3.83 -14.86
CA LEU A 40 -0.89 3.98 -13.59
C LEU A 40 -1.60 4.94 -12.63
N PHE A 41 -2.11 6.06 -13.15
CA PHE A 41 -2.76 7.06 -12.30
C PHE A 41 -3.76 7.94 -13.05
N THR A 42 -4.57 8.65 -12.26
CA THR A 42 -5.26 9.89 -12.66
C THR A 42 -4.98 10.98 -11.61
N MET A 43 -5.64 12.13 -11.70
CA MET A 43 -5.41 13.29 -10.83
C MET A 43 -6.63 13.60 -9.96
N ALA A 44 -6.37 14.05 -8.74
CA ALA A 44 -7.37 14.66 -7.87
C ALA A 44 -6.78 15.86 -7.10
N ALA A 45 -7.63 16.59 -6.39
CA ALA A 45 -7.20 17.70 -5.55
C ALA A 45 -7.28 17.36 -4.06
N ARG A 46 -6.21 17.61 -3.31
CA ARG A 46 -6.20 17.42 -1.84
C ARG A 46 -6.85 18.61 -1.16
N ILE A 47 -7.47 18.35 -0.01
CA ILE A 47 -7.92 19.41 0.91
C ILE A 47 -6.70 19.88 1.74
N ASN A 48 -5.69 20.45 1.06
CA ASN A 48 -4.47 20.94 1.67
C ASN A 48 -3.86 22.09 0.83
N LYS A 49 -3.70 23.28 1.42
CA LYS A 49 -3.20 24.46 0.71
C LYS A 49 -1.73 24.36 0.27
N LYS A 50 -0.90 23.54 0.93
CA LYS A 50 0.53 23.38 0.61
C LYS A 50 0.80 22.32 -0.47
N ARG A 51 -0.09 21.33 -0.61
CA ARG A 51 -0.02 20.26 -1.62
C ARG A 51 -1.41 20.07 -2.23
N SER A 52 -1.80 20.96 -3.15
CA SER A 52 -3.19 21.06 -3.62
C SER A 52 -3.61 19.95 -4.59
N PHE A 53 -2.68 19.20 -5.16
CA PHE A 53 -2.94 18.11 -6.10
C PHE A 53 -2.50 16.74 -5.55
N LEU A 54 -3.00 15.68 -6.16
CA LEU A 54 -2.73 14.29 -5.83
C LEU A 54 -2.69 13.45 -7.10
N PHE A 55 -1.67 12.60 -7.21
CA PHE A 55 -1.71 11.44 -8.09
C PHE A 55 -2.57 10.34 -7.45
N VAL A 56 -3.65 10.01 -8.12
CA VAL A 56 -4.57 8.94 -7.71
C VAL A 56 -4.16 7.69 -8.43
N SER A 57 -3.45 6.80 -7.72
CA SER A 57 -3.01 5.52 -8.27
C SER A 57 -4.20 4.66 -8.70
N LYS A 58 -4.10 4.12 -9.92
CA LYS A 58 -5.04 3.15 -10.51
C LYS A 58 -4.60 1.70 -10.28
N VAL A 59 -3.52 1.49 -9.52
CA VAL A 59 -2.89 0.18 -9.33
C VAL A 59 -2.76 -0.24 -7.87
N LEU A 60 -3.02 0.65 -6.91
CA LEU A 60 -2.83 0.37 -5.48
C LEU A 60 -4.12 0.03 -4.71
N GLY A 61 -5.29 0.33 -5.27
CA GLY A 61 -6.56 0.10 -4.57
C GLY A 61 -6.83 1.10 -3.44
N LYS A 62 -6.10 2.23 -3.33
CA LYS A 62 -6.25 3.15 -2.18
C LYS A 62 -7.36 4.19 -2.33
N HIS A 63 -7.47 4.80 -3.51
CA HIS A 63 -8.46 5.85 -3.77
C HIS A 63 -9.47 5.42 -4.85
N LEU A 64 -9.08 4.45 -5.68
CA LEU A 64 -9.93 3.83 -6.69
C LEU A 64 -9.99 2.33 -6.41
N PRO A 65 -11.16 1.70 -6.52
CA PRO A 65 -11.25 0.25 -6.62
C PRO A 65 -10.47 -0.26 -7.84
N ILE A 66 -9.73 -1.36 -7.67
CA ILE A 66 -8.94 -1.99 -8.73
C ILE A 66 -9.29 -3.46 -8.86
N HIS A 67 -8.96 -4.08 -9.99
CA HIS A 67 -8.87 -5.53 -10.00
C HIS A 67 -7.73 -5.98 -9.07
N PRO A 68 -7.93 -6.92 -8.12
CA PRO A 68 -6.93 -7.25 -7.10
C PRO A 68 -5.58 -7.68 -7.68
N SER A 69 -5.58 -8.47 -8.77
CA SER A 69 -4.36 -8.85 -9.50
C SER A 69 -3.53 -7.66 -9.97
N LYS A 70 -4.14 -6.51 -10.28
CA LYS A 70 -3.45 -5.34 -10.84
C LYS A 70 -2.37 -4.83 -9.88
N GLY A 71 -2.67 -4.76 -8.59
CA GLY A 71 -1.70 -4.33 -7.57
C GLY A 71 -0.58 -5.34 -7.36
N LEU A 72 -0.90 -6.63 -7.35
CA LEU A 72 0.08 -7.72 -7.25
C LEU A 72 1.03 -7.73 -8.46
N VAL A 73 0.50 -7.64 -9.68
CA VAL A 73 1.30 -7.58 -10.92
C VAL A 73 2.17 -6.32 -10.96
N THR A 74 1.65 -5.18 -10.49
CA THR A 74 2.44 -3.94 -10.43
C THR A 74 3.69 -4.10 -9.56
N ALA A 75 3.55 -4.76 -8.41
CA ALA A 75 4.68 -5.05 -7.54
C ALA A 75 5.68 -6.04 -8.18
N ALA A 76 5.16 -7.05 -8.89
CA ALA A 76 6.00 -7.98 -9.65
C ALA A 76 6.75 -7.30 -10.81
N LEU A 77 6.14 -6.34 -11.51
CA LEU A 77 6.82 -5.53 -12.52
C LEU A 77 7.95 -4.68 -11.89
N LEU A 78 7.75 -4.15 -10.68
CA LEU A 78 8.83 -3.46 -9.96
C LEU A 78 9.96 -4.41 -9.57
N ALA A 79 9.65 -5.64 -9.14
CA ALA A 79 10.66 -6.67 -8.86
C ALA A 79 11.44 -7.06 -10.13
N ALA A 80 10.76 -7.22 -11.27
CA ALA A 80 11.40 -7.42 -12.57
C ALA A 80 12.33 -6.25 -12.94
N ARG A 81 11.88 -5.00 -12.74
CA ARG A 81 12.73 -3.81 -12.96
C ARG A 81 13.94 -3.79 -12.05
N TYR A 82 13.79 -4.18 -10.79
CA TYR A 82 14.89 -4.28 -9.83
C TYR A 82 15.93 -5.31 -10.31
N ASP A 83 15.49 -6.50 -10.73
CA ASP A 83 16.38 -7.55 -11.22
C ASP A 83 17.16 -7.10 -12.47
N GLU A 84 16.47 -6.47 -13.42
CA GLU A 84 17.07 -5.94 -14.65
C GLU A 84 18.06 -4.79 -14.41
N SER A 85 17.67 -3.80 -13.59
CA SER A 85 18.40 -2.53 -13.49
C SER A 85 19.43 -2.48 -12.38
N VAL A 86 19.23 -3.24 -11.30
CA VAL A 86 20.15 -3.29 -10.15
C VAL A 86 21.04 -4.51 -10.24
N LYS A 87 20.47 -5.68 -10.56
CA LYS A 87 21.23 -6.95 -10.59
C LYS A 87 21.75 -7.31 -11.98
N GLY A 88 21.24 -6.65 -13.03
CA GLY A 88 21.68 -6.90 -14.40
C GLY A 88 21.26 -8.27 -14.93
N LEU A 89 20.23 -8.87 -14.32
CA LEU A 89 19.69 -10.17 -14.70
C LEU A 89 18.50 -9.98 -15.65
N ALA A 90 18.36 -10.89 -16.62
CA ALA A 90 17.18 -10.92 -17.47
C ALA A 90 16.01 -11.53 -16.69
N CYS A 91 14.91 -10.79 -16.56
CA CYS A 91 13.67 -11.30 -15.98
C CYS A 91 12.87 -12.08 -17.03
N MET A 92 12.67 -13.39 -16.80
CA MET A 92 11.97 -14.27 -17.74
C MET A 92 10.46 -14.07 -17.71
N GLU A 93 9.95 -13.56 -16.60
CA GLU A 93 8.53 -13.38 -16.28
C GLU A 93 8.00 -12.08 -16.90
N LYS A 94 8.87 -11.15 -17.30
CA LYS A 94 8.53 -9.80 -17.76
C LYS A 94 7.38 -9.75 -18.76
N GLU A 95 7.46 -10.48 -19.87
CA GLU A 95 6.42 -10.44 -20.92
C GLU A 95 5.07 -10.93 -20.39
N SER A 96 5.06 -11.98 -19.56
CA SER A 96 3.84 -12.48 -18.94
C SER A 96 3.24 -11.49 -17.93
N LEU A 97 4.10 -10.77 -17.18
CA LEU A 97 3.68 -9.73 -16.25
C LEU A 97 3.10 -8.52 -16.99
N LEU A 98 3.69 -8.12 -18.12
CA LEU A 98 3.18 -7.03 -18.94
C LEU A 98 1.83 -7.36 -19.57
N SER A 99 1.68 -8.56 -20.12
CA SER A 99 0.40 -9.03 -20.64
C SER A 99 -0.66 -9.07 -19.53
N ALA A 100 -0.35 -9.64 -18.35
CA ALA A 100 -1.27 -9.65 -17.21
C ALA A 100 -1.63 -8.24 -16.70
N PHE A 101 -0.70 -7.28 -16.80
CA PHE A 101 -0.95 -5.89 -16.42
C PHE A 101 -1.89 -5.19 -17.41
N LEU A 102 -1.66 -5.35 -18.72
CA LEU A 102 -2.37 -4.60 -19.76
C LEU A 102 -3.70 -5.23 -20.15
N GLU A 103 -3.73 -6.55 -20.30
CA GLU A 103 -4.91 -7.29 -20.76
C GLU A 103 -5.80 -7.74 -19.58
N GLY A 104 -5.24 -7.74 -18.37
CA GLY A 104 -5.89 -8.27 -17.17
C GLY A 104 -5.84 -9.80 -17.10
N GLY A 105 -6.56 -10.36 -16.13
CA GLY A 105 -6.64 -11.81 -15.91
C GLY A 105 -6.22 -12.26 -14.52
N SER A 106 -6.20 -13.58 -14.35
CA SER A 106 -5.74 -14.19 -13.10
C SER A 106 -4.21 -14.12 -13.05
N PHE A 107 -3.68 -13.58 -11.95
CA PHE A 107 -2.26 -13.57 -11.66
C PHE A 107 -2.04 -14.30 -10.34
N THR A 108 -1.16 -15.30 -10.35
CA THR A 108 -0.72 -15.97 -9.13
C THR A 108 0.67 -15.47 -8.77
N ALA A 109 0.75 -14.75 -7.65
CA ALA A 109 2.01 -14.28 -7.12
C ALA A 109 2.92 -15.47 -6.79
N HIS A 110 4.16 -15.42 -7.25
CA HIS A 110 5.18 -16.41 -6.95
C HIS A 110 6.57 -15.76 -6.95
N ALA A 111 7.51 -16.40 -6.28
CA ALA A 111 8.88 -15.94 -6.22
C ALA A 111 9.65 -16.32 -7.49
N PHE A 112 10.20 -15.33 -8.19
CA PHE A 112 11.08 -15.51 -9.35
C PHE A 112 12.47 -14.89 -9.14
N ILE A 113 12.64 -13.99 -8.16
CA ILE A 113 13.97 -13.46 -7.81
C ILE A 113 14.76 -14.55 -7.06
N PRO A 114 15.95 -14.95 -7.55
CA PRO A 114 16.68 -16.11 -7.05
C PRO A 114 17.23 -15.90 -5.64
N ALA A 115 17.40 -17.00 -4.89
CA ALA A 115 17.89 -17.00 -3.51
C ALA A 115 19.28 -16.37 -3.28
N ALA A 116 20.07 -16.16 -4.34
CA ALA A 116 21.33 -15.42 -4.25
C ALA A 116 21.12 -13.92 -3.96
N ILE A 117 19.94 -13.39 -4.27
CA ILE A 117 19.53 -12.02 -4.00
C ILE A 117 18.66 -12.04 -2.74
N ASN A 118 19.22 -11.54 -1.64
CA ASN A 118 18.60 -11.61 -0.31
C ASN A 118 18.63 -10.25 0.40
N PRO A 119 17.84 -9.26 -0.05
CA PRO A 119 17.79 -7.94 0.58
C PRO A 119 16.93 -7.92 1.85
N VAL A 120 17.06 -6.83 2.60
CA VAL A 120 16.08 -6.39 3.61
C VAL A 120 15.17 -5.36 2.94
N ILE A 121 13.88 -5.64 2.83
CA ILE A 121 12.89 -4.83 2.13
C ILE A 121 12.04 -4.09 3.16
N ILE A 122 11.88 -2.77 2.98
CA ILE A 122 11.15 -1.90 3.89
C ILE A 122 10.04 -1.19 3.12
N GLY A 123 8.78 -1.51 3.41
CA GLY A 123 7.62 -0.80 2.88
C GLY A 123 7.25 0.43 3.71
N PHE A 124 6.78 1.50 3.07
CA PHE A 124 6.35 2.70 3.79
C PHE A 124 4.86 2.74 4.07
N ALA A 125 4.51 2.91 5.35
CA ALA A 125 3.14 3.17 5.74
C ALA A 125 2.68 4.56 5.31
N GLU A 126 1.43 4.73 4.91
CA GLU A 126 0.39 3.69 4.87
C GLU A 126 0.33 2.99 3.50
N THR A 127 0.51 3.76 2.43
CA THR A 127 0.15 3.38 1.05
C THR A 127 1.02 2.26 0.47
N ALA A 128 2.30 2.22 0.81
CA ALA A 128 3.25 1.27 0.23
C ALA A 128 3.41 -0.01 1.07
N THR A 129 2.58 -0.22 2.10
CA THR A 129 2.53 -1.48 2.87
C THR A 129 2.22 -2.66 1.94
N ALA A 130 1.09 -2.61 1.22
CA ALA A 130 0.72 -3.65 0.27
C ALA A 130 1.69 -3.80 -0.91
N LEU A 131 2.16 -2.66 -1.44
CA LEU A 131 3.12 -2.66 -2.55
C LEU A 131 4.44 -3.32 -2.12
N GLY A 132 4.98 -2.96 -0.96
CA GLY A 132 6.21 -3.52 -0.41
C GLY A 132 6.09 -5.01 -0.12
N HIS A 133 4.97 -5.45 0.47
CA HIS A 133 4.74 -6.87 0.74
C HIS A 133 4.62 -7.67 -0.57
N ALA A 134 3.86 -7.17 -1.55
CA ALA A 134 3.74 -7.82 -2.86
C ALA A 134 5.06 -7.85 -3.64
N PHE A 135 5.89 -6.81 -3.50
CA PHE A 135 7.24 -6.78 -4.07
C PHE A 135 8.13 -7.84 -3.41
N PHE A 136 8.12 -7.91 -2.08
CA PHE A 136 8.82 -8.95 -1.31
C PHE A 136 8.39 -10.38 -1.68
N ASP A 137 7.11 -10.59 -1.99
CA ASP A 137 6.56 -11.90 -2.36
C ASP A 137 7.19 -12.48 -3.65
N CYS A 138 7.89 -11.64 -4.43
CA CYS A 138 8.63 -12.04 -5.62
C CYS A 138 10.01 -12.65 -5.32
N PHE A 139 10.47 -12.64 -4.06
CA PHE A 139 11.81 -13.09 -3.66
C PHE A 139 11.79 -14.48 -3.03
N GLN A 140 12.65 -15.38 -3.50
CA GLN A 140 12.83 -16.71 -2.88
C GLN A 140 13.40 -16.59 -1.46
N THR A 141 14.31 -15.64 -1.27
CA THR A 141 14.89 -15.28 0.02
C THR A 141 14.94 -13.77 0.13
N ALA A 142 14.32 -13.22 1.16
CA ALA A 142 14.43 -11.82 1.56
C ALA A 142 13.88 -11.73 2.98
N GLU A 143 14.07 -10.59 3.62
CA GLU A 143 13.29 -10.22 4.80
C GLU A 143 12.50 -8.95 4.49
N TYR A 144 11.28 -8.87 5.01
CA TYR A 144 10.41 -7.73 4.77
C TYR A 144 9.76 -7.24 6.04
N PHE A 145 9.76 -5.93 6.20
CA PHE A 145 8.87 -5.27 7.14
C PHE A 145 8.35 -3.96 6.58
N HIS A 146 7.32 -3.38 7.18
CA HIS A 146 6.93 -2.02 6.88
C HIS A 146 7.00 -1.13 8.11
N THR A 147 7.17 0.16 7.87
CA THR A 147 6.93 1.16 8.91
C THR A 147 5.46 1.16 9.30
N THR A 148 5.14 1.63 10.50
CA THR A 148 3.77 1.82 10.96
C THR A 148 3.63 3.14 11.71
N ARG A 149 2.44 3.72 11.66
CA ARG A 149 2.04 4.87 12.50
C ARG A 149 1.45 4.44 13.83
N GLU A 150 1.11 3.17 13.97
CA GLU A 150 0.52 2.60 15.17
C GLU A 150 1.51 2.60 16.33
N GLU A 151 0.99 2.84 17.53
CA GLU A 151 1.69 2.65 18.79
C GLU A 151 1.21 1.35 19.43
N LEU A 152 2.17 0.59 19.95
CA LEU A 152 1.94 -0.74 20.50
C LEU A 152 2.11 -0.71 22.02
N LEU A 153 1.19 -1.34 22.72
CA LEU A 153 1.21 -1.47 24.17
C LEU A 153 2.47 -2.25 24.60
N ASP A 154 3.22 -1.70 25.56
CA ASP A 154 4.43 -2.30 26.14
C ASP A 154 5.53 -2.70 25.15
N ALA A 155 5.53 -2.11 23.94
CA ALA A 155 6.53 -2.39 22.91
C ALA A 155 7.29 -1.13 22.49
N ILE A 156 8.62 -1.23 22.50
CA ILE A 156 9.52 -0.14 22.09
C ILE A 156 9.94 -0.39 20.64
N PRO A 157 9.77 0.57 19.73
CA PRO A 157 10.23 0.40 18.36
C PRO A 157 11.76 0.40 18.29
N GLU A 158 12.34 -0.58 17.60
CA GLU A 158 13.79 -0.66 17.39
C GLU A 158 14.29 0.49 16.49
N ILE A 159 13.43 0.95 15.59
CA ILE A 159 13.72 2.04 14.67
C ILE A 159 12.54 3.01 14.62
N THR A 160 12.86 4.29 14.71
CA THR A 160 11.93 5.40 14.51
C THR A 160 12.48 6.34 13.45
N PHE A 161 11.63 6.76 12.52
CA PHE A 161 11.92 7.79 11.53
C PHE A 161 10.97 8.97 11.72
N GLU A 162 11.51 10.19 11.70
CA GLU A 162 10.72 11.42 11.76
C GLU A 162 10.65 12.07 10.38
N GLU A 163 9.45 12.46 9.93
CA GLU A 163 9.28 13.24 8.71
C GLU A 163 9.42 14.76 9.00
N GLU A 164 10.31 15.46 8.30
CA GLU A 164 10.64 16.88 8.55
C GLU A 164 9.48 17.89 8.34
N HIS A 165 8.29 17.47 7.91
CA HIS A 165 7.21 18.39 7.50
C HIS A 165 5.80 18.07 8.01
N SER A 166 5.65 17.32 9.10
CA SER A 166 4.37 17.18 9.81
C SER A 166 4.61 17.10 11.31
N HIS A 167 3.94 17.97 12.05
CA HIS A 167 4.07 18.13 13.50
C HIS A 167 3.68 16.91 14.36
N ALA A 168 3.55 15.69 13.83
CA ALA A 168 3.12 14.52 14.63
C ALA A 168 3.30 13.10 14.04
N THR A 169 3.96 12.86 12.89
CA THR A 169 3.97 11.49 12.30
C THR A 169 5.35 10.84 12.32
N SER A 170 5.65 10.15 13.41
CA SER A 170 6.75 9.18 13.49
C SER A 170 6.37 7.88 12.79
N HIS A 171 7.31 7.34 12.02
CA HIS A 171 7.25 6.00 11.45
C HIS A 171 8.03 5.05 12.36
N ARG A 172 7.38 4.01 12.84
CA ARG A 172 7.94 3.02 13.79
C ARG A 172 8.17 1.68 13.11
N CYS A 173 9.17 0.93 13.56
CA CYS A 173 9.41 -0.46 13.16
C CYS A 173 9.53 -1.35 14.39
N TYR A 174 8.69 -2.39 14.46
CA TYR A 174 8.61 -3.34 15.56
C TYR A 174 9.11 -4.71 15.09
N ILE A 175 10.42 -4.81 14.84
CA ILE A 175 11.04 -6.01 14.26
C ILE A 175 12.11 -6.58 15.18
N PRO A 176 12.45 -7.88 15.06
CA PRO A 176 13.67 -8.41 15.64
C PRO A 176 14.90 -7.70 15.06
N LEU A 177 15.79 -7.23 15.94
CA LEU A 177 16.95 -6.41 15.55
C LEU A 177 17.88 -7.11 14.55
N GLU A 178 18.00 -8.43 14.60
CA GLU A 178 18.81 -9.22 13.66
C GLU A 178 18.38 -9.07 12.19
N MET A 179 17.10 -8.74 11.94
CA MET A 179 16.60 -8.51 10.58
C MET A 179 17.30 -7.34 9.90
N ILE A 180 17.68 -6.32 10.68
CA ILE A 180 18.39 -5.14 10.17
C ILE A 180 19.86 -5.08 10.61
N GLN A 181 20.27 -5.83 11.63
CA GLN A 181 21.67 -5.86 12.09
C GLN A 181 22.51 -6.86 11.26
N ASN A 182 22.66 -6.57 9.97
CA ASN A 182 23.48 -7.34 9.03
C ASN A 182 24.09 -6.43 7.96
N GLY A 183 24.74 -6.97 6.92
CA GLY A 183 25.38 -6.18 5.85
C GLY A 183 24.65 -6.21 4.50
N ARG A 184 23.45 -6.82 4.43
CA ARG A 184 22.72 -7.04 3.16
C ARG A 184 22.10 -5.74 2.66
N GLU A 185 21.93 -5.62 1.34
CA GLU A 185 21.26 -4.48 0.72
C GLU A 185 19.92 -4.15 1.39
N ILE A 186 19.61 -2.85 1.52
CA ILE A 186 18.30 -2.37 1.95
C ILE A 186 17.53 -1.82 0.77
N VAL A 187 16.32 -2.34 0.55
CA VAL A 187 15.39 -1.88 -0.47
C VAL A 187 14.24 -1.14 0.20
N LEU A 188 14.07 0.14 -0.11
CA LEU A 188 12.99 0.99 0.37
C LEU A 188 11.89 1.02 -0.70
N VAL A 189 10.65 0.68 -0.35
CA VAL A 189 9.51 0.64 -1.28
C VAL A 189 8.50 1.71 -0.92
N ASP A 190 8.21 2.59 -1.88
CA ASP A 190 7.23 3.67 -1.79
C ASP A 190 6.28 3.65 -3.00
N ASP A 191 5.17 4.40 -2.97
CA ASP A 191 4.27 4.52 -4.13
C ASP A 191 4.80 5.53 -5.15
N GLU A 192 5.22 6.69 -4.68
CA GLU A 192 5.64 7.82 -5.51
C GLU A 192 6.81 8.59 -4.89
N MET A 193 7.80 8.94 -5.70
CA MET A 193 8.90 9.80 -5.29
C MET A 193 8.83 11.18 -5.96
N THR A 194 8.73 12.25 -5.17
CA THR A 194 8.73 13.65 -5.67
C THR A 194 10.06 14.36 -5.41
N THR A 195 10.45 14.50 -4.14
CA THR A 195 11.76 15.06 -3.74
C THR A 195 12.75 13.97 -3.37
N GLY A 196 12.26 12.80 -2.95
CA GLY A 196 13.06 11.71 -2.39
C GLY A 196 13.66 12.02 -1.01
N LYS A 197 13.26 13.12 -0.36
CA LYS A 197 13.78 13.53 0.95
C LYS A 197 13.50 12.49 2.04
N THR A 198 12.31 11.91 2.06
CA THR A 198 11.95 10.81 2.99
C THR A 198 12.92 9.64 2.85
N ALA A 199 13.15 9.15 1.62
CA ALA A 199 14.11 8.08 1.37
C ALA A 199 15.53 8.44 1.82
N LEU A 200 16.03 9.64 1.49
CA LEU A 200 17.38 10.08 1.90
C LEU A 200 17.53 10.17 3.43
N ASN A 201 16.51 10.67 4.13
CA ASN A 201 16.52 10.77 5.59
C ASN A 201 16.51 9.38 6.24
N ILE A 202 15.69 8.46 5.72
CA ILE A 202 15.68 7.06 6.17
C ILE A 202 17.03 6.40 5.92
N ILE A 203 17.62 6.57 4.72
CA ILE A 203 18.95 6.05 4.42
C ILE A 203 19.98 6.58 5.42
N LYS A 204 20.01 7.88 5.71
CA LYS A 204 20.91 8.46 6.71
C LYS A 204 20.70 7.86 8.10
N SER A 205 19.45 7.78 8.56
CA SER A 205 19.12 7.25 9.89
C SER A 205 19.50 5.78 10.04
N ILE A 206 19.22 4.96 9.02
CA ILE A 206 19.63 3.56 9.00
C ILE A 206 21.16 3.48 8.94
N HIS A 207 21.80 4.21 8.04
CA HIS A 207 23.25 4.11 7.82
C HIS A 207 24.06 4.48 9.06
N ALA A 208 23.58 5.44 9.86
CA ALA A 208 24.22 5.84 11.12
C ALA A 208 24.27 4.70 12.17
N LYS A 209 23.32 3.77 12.14
CA LYS A 209 23.23 2.65 13.11
C LYS A 209 23.65 1.30 12.49
N PHE A 210 23.23 1.07 11.25
CA PHE A 210 23.37 -0.17 10.50
C PHE A 210 23.90 0.17 9.09
N PRO A 211 25.20 0.51 8.95
CA PRO A 211 25.76 0.95 7.67
C PRO A 211 25.61 -0.14 6.59
N ARG A 212 25.36 0.29 5.36
CA ARG A 212 25.30 -0.55 4.16
C ARG A 212 26.17 0.01 3.05
N ARG A 213 26.61 -0.88 2.16
CA ARG A 213 27.28 -0.48 0.91
C ARG A 213 26.29 -0.05 -0.16
N GLU A 214 25.10 -0.65 -0.18
CA GLU A 214 24.09 -0.47 -1.22
C GLU A 214 22.71 -0.27 -0.61
N TYR A 215 21.99 0.71 -1.16
CA TYR A 215 20.58 0.95 -0.93
C TYR A 215 19.86 1.00 -2.28
N THR A 216 18.60 0.57 -2.30
CA THR A 216 17.74 0.73 -3.47
C THR A 216 16.44 1.39 -3.05
N VAL A 217 15.97 2.37 -3.83
CA VAL A 217 14.66 3.00 -3.66
C VAL A 217 13.77 2.58 -4.82
N VAL A 218 12.66 1.93 -4.52
CA VAL A 218 11.66 1.43 -5.46
C VAL A 218 10.42 2.29 -5.34
N SER A 219 9.91 2.80 -6.46
CA SER A 219 8.61 3.46 -6.51
C SER A 219 7.88 3.21 -7.82
N ILE A 220 6.54 3.29 -7.83
CA ILE A 220 5.80 3.18 -9.11
C ILE A 220 6.17 4.37 -9.99
N LEU A 221 6.15 5.56 -9.40
CA LEU A 221 6.39 6.84 -10.07
C LEU A 221 7.62 7.55 -9.47
N ASP A 222 8.49 8.12 -10.32
CA ASP A 222 9.60 8.99 -9.91
C ASP A 222 9.55 10.34 -10.64
N TRP A 223 9.14 11.38 -9.93
CA TRP A 223 8.99 12.75 -10.41
C TRP A 223 10.13 13.68 -9.98
N ARG A 224 11.25 13.14 -9.50
CA ARG A 224 12.39 13.96 -9.03
C ARG A 224 12.96 14.83 -10.14
N SER A 225 13.07 16.12 -9.82
CA SER A 225 13.84 17.09 -10.59
C SER A 225 15.33 16.71 -10.65
N GLN A 226 16.06 17.34 -11.57
CA GLN A 226 17.52 17.16 -11.65
C GLN A 226 18.22 17.54 -10.35
N GLU A 227 17.72 18.55 -9.63
CA GLU A 227 18.24 18.95 -8.32
C GLU A 227 18.04 17.84 -7.28
N HIS A 228 16.83 17.29 -7.18
CA HIS A 228 16.55 16.19 -6.26
C HIS A 228 17.39 14.94 -6.58
N ARG A 229 17.64 14.64 -7.86
CA ARG A 229 18.54 13.55 -8.27
C ARG A 229 19.99 13.82 -7.84
N ARG A 230 20.47 15.06 -7.89
CA ARG A 230 21.81 15.44 -7.37
C ARG A 230 21.93 15.21 -5.87
N ASN A 231 20.87 15.42 -5.10
CA ASN A 231 20.88 15.16 -3.64
C ASN A 231 21.15 13.68 -3.32
N PHE A 232 20.74 12.75 -4.20
CA PHE A 232 21.07 11.33 -4.05
C PHE A 232 22.57 11.10 -4.30
N SER A 233 23.12 11.64 -5.38
CA SER A 233 24.55 11.53 -5.69
C SER A 233 25.44 12.18 -4.62
N GLN A 234 25.01 13.31 -4.04
CA GLN A 234 25.71 13.93 -2.92
C GLN A 234 25.72 13.03 -1.67
N LEU A 235 24.62 12.33 -1.40
CA LEU A 235 24.57 11.38 -0.28
C LEU A 235 25.43 10.14 -0.54
N GLU A 236 25.45 9.63 -1.77
CA GLU A 236 26.35 8.56 -2.20
C GLU A 236 27.82 8.93 -1.93
N GLU A 237 28.25 10.13 -2.34
CA GLU A 237 29.61 10.64 -2.11
C GLU A 237 29.91 10.84 -0.63
N LEU A 238 28.98 11.45 0.13
CA LEU A 238 29.13 11.73 1.55
C LEU A 238 29.32 10.47 2.39
N LEU A 239 28.55 9.41 2.10
CA LEU A 239 28.56 8.17 2.89
C LEU A 239 29.44 7.07 2.27
N GLY A 240 29.97 7.26 1.06
CA GLY A 240 30.71 6.23 0.34
C GLY A 240 29.86 5.00 0.00
N ILE A 241 28.59 5.23 -0.36
CA ILE A 241 27.60 4.19 -0.65
C ILE A 241 27.10 4.28 -2.09
N LYS A 242 26.38 3.25 -2.53
CA LYS A 242 25.59 3.28 -3.76
C LYS A 242 24.10 3.35 -3.44
N ILE A 243 23.38 4.22 -4.14
CA ILE A 243 21.91 4.32 -4.10
C ILE A 243 21.37 4.06 -5.51
N HIS A 244 20.63 2.96 -5.67
CA HIS A 244 19.89 2.67 -6.89
C HIS A 244 18.47 3.22 -6.80
N VAL A 245 17.90 3.59 -7.94
CA VAL A 245 16.49 3.96 -8.04
C VAL A 245 15.82 3.14 -9.13
N VAL A 246 14.70 2.54 -8.77
CA VAL A 246 13.89 1.68 -9.63
C VAL A 246 12.49 2.25 -9.69
N SER A 247 12.01 2.53 -10.91
CA SER A 247 10.60 2.86 -11.12
C SER A 247 10.01 2.27 -12.41
N LEU A 248 8.69 2.20 -12.46
CA LEU A 248 7.95 1.86 -13.68
C LEU A 248 7.88 3.05 -14.64
N MET A 249 7.77 4.27 -14.07
CA MET A 249 7.72 5.50 -14.84
C MET A 249 8.49 6.60 -14.12
N SER A 250 9.27 7.39 -14.87
CA SER A 250 9.92 8.58 -14.32
C SER A 250 9.80 9.78 -15.23
N GLY A 251 9.87 10.98 -14.65
CA GLY A 251 9.70 12.21 -15.38
C GLY A 251 9.81 13.44 -14.50
N SER A 252 9.12 14.51 -14.90
CA SER A 252 8.99 15.73 -14.13
C SER A 252 7.55 16.21 -14.12
N VAL A 253 7.16 16.83 -13.01
CA VAL A 253 5.84 17.41 -12.80
C VAL A 253 5.97 18.92 -12.56
N GLN A 254 5.14 19.70 -13.23
CA GLN A 254 4.99 21.14 -13.00
C GLN A 254 3.53 21.42 -12.69
N VAL A 255 3.28 22.19 -11.63
CA VAL A 255 1.93 22.46 -11.17
C VAL A 255 1.70 23.97 -11.13
N ARG A 256 0.60 24.40 -11.74
CA ARG A 256 0.10 25.78 -11.66
C ARG A 256 -1.25 25.78 -10.96
N GLN A 257 -1.32 26.48 -9.83
CA GLN A 257 -2.60 26.86 -9.24
C GLN A 257 -3.18 28.02 -10.07
N LEU A 258 -4.37 27.83 -10.62
CA LEU A 258 -5.08 28.84 -11.43
C LEU A 258 -6.05 29.64 -10.56
N LYS A 259 -6.78 28.97 -9.67
CA LYS A 259 -7.83 29.57 -8.80
C LYS A 259 -7.94 28.76 -7.50
N GLU A 260 -8.60 29.32 -6.48
CA GLU A 260 -8.96 28.55 -5.28
C GLU A 260 -10.07 27.53 -5.58
N ILE A 261 -9.94 26.33 -5.03
CA ILE A 261 -10.97 25.29 -5.14
C ILE A 261 -12.08 25.62 -4.15
N LYS A 262 -13.29 25.90 -4.66
CA LYS A 262 -14.49 26.06 -3.85
C LYS A 262 -15.19 24.72 -3.70
N GLN A 263 -15.39 24.27 -2.46
CA GLN A 263 -16.14 23.05 -2.20
C GLN A 263 -17.62 23.29 -2.49
N LYS A 264 -18.19 22.56 -3.45
CA LYS A 264 -19.64 22.48 -3.64
C LYS A 264 -20.14 21.31 -2.79
N PHE A 265 -20.71 21.61 -1.63
CA PHE A 265 -21.42 20.59 -0.86
C PHE A 265 -22.69 20.22 -1.64
N LYS A 266 -22.70 19.03 -2.24
CA LYS A 266 -23.94 18.37 -2.62
C LYS A 266 -24.30 17.42 -1.48
N ASN A 267 -25.32 17.77 -0.72
CA ASN A 267 -25.99 16.80 0.13
C ASN A 267 -26.62 15.77 -0.80
N ASN A 268 -26.14 14.53 -0.78
CA ASN A 268 -26.91 13.45 -1.35
C ASN A 268 -28.12 13.25 -0.45
N GLU A 269 -29.31 13.38 -1.03
CA GLU A 269 -30.56 13.04 -0.35
C GLU A 269 -30.50 11.58 0.09
N SER A 270 -30.83 11.33 1.36
CA SER A 270 -31.01 9.99 1.90
C SER A 270 -32.22 9.37 1.20
N SER A 271 -31.98 8.44 0.29
CA SER A 271 -33.01 7.50 -0.12
C SER A 271 -33.28 6.54 1.05
N ASP A 272 -34.55 6.38 1.39
CA ASP A 272 -35.03 5.37 2.36
C ASP A 272 -34.78 3.99 1.75
N LEU A 273 -33.58 3.47 2.01
CA LEU A 273 -33.14 2.15 1.59
C LEU A 273 -33.08 1.27 2.82
N GLY A 274 -33.62 0.06 2.70
CA GLY A 274 -33.58 -0.92 3.77
C GLY A 274 -32.16 -1.14 4.27
N GLU A 275 -32.01 -1.34 5.58
CA GLU A 275 -30.72 -1.56 6.22
C GLU A 275 -29.98 -2.73 5.56
N PRO A 276 -28.66 -2.59 5.29
CA PRO A 276 -27.87 -3.68 4.74
C PRO A 276 -27.86 -4.86 5.72
N SER A 277 -27.93 -6.07 5.18
CA SER A 277 -27.62 -7.26 5.98
C SER A 277 -26.13 -7.25 6.35
N VAL A 278 -25.83 -7.42 7.64
CA VAL A 278 -24.45 -7.46 8.15
C VAL A 278 -24.15 -8.87 8.68
N GLU A 279 -23.12 -9.53 8.13
CA GLU A 279 -22.59 -10.82 8.59
C GLU A 279 -21.16 -10.64 9.09
N ILE A 280 -20.82 -11.22 10.25
CA ILE A 280 -19.45 -11.25 10.76
C ILE A 280 -18.81 -12.59 10.40
N LEU A 281 -17.62 -12.53 9.78
CA LEU A 281 -16.81 -13.66 9.36
C LEU A 281 -15.47 -13.65 10.10
N GLN A 282 -15.02 -14.84 10.51
CA GLN A 282 -13.82 -15.01 11.33
C GLN A 282 -12.79 -15.85 10.55
N LEU A 283 -11.61 -15.26 10.33
CA LEU A 283 -10.47 -15.91 9.70
C LEU A 283 -9.34 -16.23 10.70
N SER A 284 -9.56 -16.01 11.99
CA SER A 284 -8.56 -16.24 13.05
C SER A 284 -8.00 -17.67 13.11
N SER A 285 -8.68 -18.67 12.54
CA SER A 285 -8.13 -20.03 12.42
C SER A 285 -7.06 -20.19 11.34
N PHE A 286 -6.93 -19.24 10.41
CA PHE A 286 -5.97 -19.29 9.32
C PHE A 286 -4.69 -18.49 9.58
N PHE A 287 -4.68 -17.64 10.61
CA PHE A 287 -3.60 -16.69 10.89
C PHE A 287 -3.14 -16.76 12.34
N THR A 288 -1.96 -16.24 12.62
CA THR A 288 -1.29 -16.38 13.92
C THR A 288 -1.33 -15.05 14.66
N ALA A 289 -1.85 -15.03 15.88
CA ALA A 289 -1.85 -13.81 16.70
C ALA A 289 -0.42 -13.49 17.16
N SER A 290 0.03 -12.24 16.99
CA SER A 290 1.41 -11.83 17.27
C SER A 290 1.71 -11.52 18.74
N GLY A 291 0.68 -11.52 19.59
CA GLY A 291 0.78 -11.11 21.00
C GLY A 291 0.88 -9.59 21.22
N PHE A 292 1.08 -8.79 20.17
CA PHE A 292 1.12 -7.34 20.28
C PHE A 292 -0.28 -6.73 20.30
N LEU A 293 -0.47 -5.71 21.15
CA LEU A 293 -1.70 -4.93 21.28
C LEU A 293 -1.45 -3.48 20.89
N SER A 294 -2.49 -2.75 20.51
CA SER A 294 -2.39 -1.30 20.28
C SER A 294 -2.44 -0.54 21.61
N GLU A 295 -1.70 0.55 21.69
CA GLU A 295 -1.70 1.45 22.86
C GLU A 295 -3.06 2.15 23.07
N ASN A 296 -3.84 2.39 22.00
CA ASN A 296 -5.14 3.07 22.11
C ASN A 296 -6.23 2.23 22.81
N GLN A 297 -6.00 0.92 22.98
CA GLN A 297 -6.87 -0.05 23.64
C GLN A 297 -8.35 -0.07 23.18
N VAL A 298 -8.66 0.52 22.02
CA VAL A 298 -10.01 0.50 21.41
C VAL A 298 -10.43 -0.93 21.10
N THR A 299 -9.46 -1.77 20.71
CA THR A 299 -9.60 -3.22 20.60
C THR A 299 -8.65 -3.92 21.55
N LYS A 300 -9.10 -5.05 22.09
CA LYS A 300 -8.29 -5.98 22.90
C LYS A 300 -7.70 -7.12 22.10
N ALA A 301 -8.04 -7.24 20.81
CA ALA A 301 -7.52 -8.28 19.95
C ALA A 301 -6.08 -7.96 19.53
N ALA A 302 -5.21 -8.98 19.54
CA ALA A 302 -3.83 -8.87 19.10
C ALA A 302 -3.75 -8.73 17.58
N TYR A 303 -2.71 -8.05 17.09
CA TYR A 303 -2.35 -8.08 15.66
C TYR A 303 -2.00 -9.51 15.21
N ILE A 304 -1.80 -9.72 13.91
CA ILE A 304 -1.35 -11.02 13.37
C ILE A 304 0.11 -10.98 12.93
N GLU A 305 0.80 -12.12 12.95
CA GLU A 305 2.21 -12.23 12.55
C GLU A 305 2.41 -12.09 11.03
N GLU A 306 1.39 -12.46 10.24
CA GLU A 306 1.48 -12.50 8.78
C GLU A 306 1.37 -11.12 8.10
N THR A 307 1.33 -10.04 8.88
CA THR A 307 1.53 -8.69 8.37
C THR A 307 3.01 -8.33 8.41
N GLY A 308 3.48 -7.52 7.45
CA GLY A 308 4.86 -7.03 7.45
C GLY A 308 5.20 -6.14 8.66
N ARG A 309 4.29 -5.94 9.61
CA ARG A 309 4.46 -5.08 10.77
C ARG A 309 5.55 -5.59 11.71
N PHE A 310 5.64 -6.92 11.86
CA PHE A 310 6.56 -7.59 12.81
C PHE A 310 7.74 -8.29 12.15
N GLY A 311 7.86 -8.16 10.82
CA GLY A 311 8.91 -8.80 10.04
C GLY A 311 8.51 -10.16 9.50
N LEU A 312 8.79 -10.38 8.22
CA LEU A 312 8.52 -11.61 7.47
C LEU A 312 9.78 -12.12 6.79
N ARG A 313 9.87 -13.44 6.57
CA ARG A 313 10.98 -14.08 5.86
C ARG A 313 10.47 -14.78 4.62
N GLY A 314 11.14 -14.60 3.48
CA GLY A 314 10.65 -15.10 2.18
C GLY A 314 10.41 -16.62 2.14
N ARG A 315 11.16 -17.38 2.94
CA ARG A 315 10.98 -18.83 3.13
C ARG A 315 9.62 -19.23 3.69
N GLU A 316 8.91 -18.32 4.37
CA GLU A 316 7.59 -18.56 4.96
C GLU A 316 6.45 -18.27 3.97
N ASN A 317 6.72 -17.57 2.86
CA ASN A 317 5.71 -17.19 1.86
C ASN A 317 4.89 -18.39 1.34
N PRO A 318 5.47 -19.56 0.99
CA PRO A 318 4.68 -20.70 0.55
C PRO A 318 3.66 -21.20 1.60
N SER A 319 3.95 -21.06 2.90
CA SER A 319 2.99 -21.38 3.97
C SER A 319 1.88 -20.34 4.02
N LEU A 320 2.24 -19.06 3.96
CA LEU A 320 1.28 -17.95 3.92
C LEU A 320 0.33 -18.07 2.73
N HIS A 321 0.84 -18.40 1.54
CA HIS A 321 0.02 -18.58 0.33
C HIS A 321 -1.06 -19.64 0.53
N LYS A 322 -0.72 -20.78 1.13
CA LYS A 322 -1.70 -21.84 1.43
C LYS A 322 -2.78 -21.37 2.41
N ARG A 323 -2.41 -20.61 3.45
CA ARG A 323 -3.36 -20.03 4.42
C ARG A 323 -4.30 -19.04 3.72
N VAL A 324 -3.76 -18.17 2.87
CA VAL A 324 -4.51 -17.21 2.06
C VAL A 324 -5.49 -17.92 1.11
N SER A 325 -5.05 -18.96 0.39
CA SER A 325 -5.94 -19.73 -0.48
C SER A 325 -7.08 -20.41 0.27
N ALA A 326 -6.80 -20.96 1.46
CA ALA A 326 -7.84 -21.57 2.29
C ALA A 326 -8.85 -20.54 2.80
N ALA A 327 -8.38 -19.36 3.25
CA ALA A 327 -9.23 -18.25 3.66
C ALA A 327 -10.07 -17.71 2.48
N ALA A 328 -9.47 -17.53 1.31
CA ALA A 328 -10.15 -17.07 0.10
C ALA A 328 -11.22 -18.06 -0.37
N ALA A 329 -10.95 -19.37 -0.28
CA ALA A 329 -11.94 -20.40 -0.59
C ALA A 329 -13.15 -20.32 0.35
N LEU A 330 -12.94 -20.07 1.65
CA LEU A 330 -14.03 -19.85 2.60
C LEU A 330 -14.84 -18.59 2.26
N LEU A 331 -14.18 -17.45 2.03
CA LEU A 331 -14.88 -16.21 1.70
C LEU A 331 -15.61 -16.29 0.35
N LYS A 332 -15.05 -17.01 -0.62
CA LYS A 332 -15.71 -17.27 -1.91
C LYS A 332 -17.03 -18.00 -1.75
N GLN A 333 -17.14 -18.95 -0.82
CA GLN A 333 -18.40 -19.64 -0.51
C GLN A 333 -19.43 -18.73 0.17
N LYS A 334 -18.98 -17.62 0.77
CA LYS A 334 -19.83 -16.61 1.43
C LYS A 334 -20.30 -15.48 0.50
N ARG A 335 -19.79 -15.44 -0.72
CA ARG A 335 -20.23 -14.47 -1.73
C ARG A 335 -21.68 -14.73 -2.12
N THR A 336 -22.45 -13.65 -2.22
CA THR A 336 -23.86 -13.69 -2.62
C THR A 336 -24.14 -12.84 -3.86
N GLY A 337 -23.15 -12.08 -4.36
CA GLY A 337 -23.28 -11.17 -5.50
C GLY A 337 -22.26 -11.42 -6.60
N GLU A 338 -22.49 -10.80 -7.76
CA GLU A 338 -21.58 -10.88 -8.91
C GLU A 338 -20.48 -9.82 -8.81
N LYS A 339 -20.83 -8.61 -8.36
CA LYS A 339 -19.89 -7.50 -8.13
C LYS A 339 -19.60 -7.34 -6.64
N THR A 340 -18.48 -7.89 -6.23
CA THR A 340 -18.01 -7.88 -4.84
C THR A 340 -16.92 -6.83 -4.67
N LEU A 341 -17.05 -5.93 -3.69
CA LEU A 341 -15.95 -5.06 -3.26
C LEU A 341 -15.29 -5.62 -2.01
N CYS A 342 -13.97 -5.76 -2.03
CA CYS A 342 -13.15 -6.12 -0.87
C CYS A 342 -12.39 -4.88 -0.39
N LEU A 343 -12.69 -4.41 0.83
CA LEU A 343 -12.18 -3.18 1.40
C LEU A 343 -11.23 -3.47 2.57
N GLY A 344 -9.93 -3.22 2.39
CA GLY A 344 -8.96 -3.20 3.49
C GLY A 344 -9.02 -1.91 4.31
N THR A 345 -8.43 -1.89 5.50
CA THR A 345 -8.47 -0.74 6.41
C THR A 345 -7.07 -0.23 6.76
N GLY A 346 -6.83 1.07 6.54
CA GLY A 346 -5.58 1.74 6.88
C GLY A 346 -4.36 1.02 6.30
N GLU A 347 -3.48 0.53 7.17
CA GLU A 347 -2.26 -0.20 6.80
C GLU A 347 -2.52 -1.68 6.43
N PHE A 348 -3.71 -2.22 6.74
CA PHE A 348 -4.08 -3.62 6.48
C PHE A 348 -4.59 -3.80 5.05
N MET A 349 -3.65 -3.75 4.09
CA MET A 349 -3.98 -3.76 2.66
C MET A 349 -3.59 -5.05 1.93
N TYR A 350 -2.42 -5.64 2.24
CA TYR A 350 -1.85 -6.74 1.44
C TYR A 350 -2.70 -8.01 1.47
N LEU A 351 -3.01 -8.54 2.67
CA LEU A 351 -3.76 -9.78 2.80
C LEU A 351 -5.18 -9.66 2.24
N PRO A 352 -5.93 -8.56 2.50
CA PRO A 352 -7.21 -8.34 1.83
C PRO A 352 -7.11 -8.33 0.31
N MET A 353 -6.11 -7.65 -0.27
CA MET A 353 -5.89 -7.64 -1.72
C MET A 353 -5.57 -9.04 -2.27
N LYS A 354 -4.72 -9.80 -1.58
CA LYS A 354 -4.32 -11.14 -2.01
C LYS A 354 -5.47 -12.14 -1.92
N ILE A 355 -6.24 -12.10 -0.84
CA ILE A 355 -7.46 -12.92 -0.68
C ILE A 355 -8.49 -12.55 -1.75
N ALA A 356 -8.71 -11.26 -2.00
CA ALA A 356 -9.63 -10.79 -3.04
C ALA A 356 -9.26 -11.32 -4.44
N ALA A 357 -7.97 -11.45 -4.75
CA ALA A 357 -7.49 -12.02 -6.02
C ALA A 357 -7.89 -13.50 -6.20
N GLU A 358 -8.11 -14.24 -5.11
CA GLU A 358 -8.46 -15.67 -5.11
C GLU A 358 -9.97 -15.93 -4.89
N MET A 359 -10.77 -14.88 -4.68
CA MET A 359 -12.22 -14.98 -4.47
C MET A 359 -13.02 -15.17 -5.78
N GLY A 360 -12.37 -15.16 -6.94
CA GLY A 360 -12.97 -15.40 -8.26
C GLY A 360 -13.38 -14.14 -9.02
N ASN A 361 -14.15 -14.31 -10.09
CA ASN A 361 -14.51 -13.20 -10.99
C ASN A 361 -15.43 -12.17 -10.31
N GLY A 362 -15.41 -10.93 -10.82
CA GLY A 362 -16.26 -9.83 -10.36
C GLY A 362 -15.85 -9.24 -9.01
N VAL A 363 -14.66 -9.57 -8.52
CA VAL A 363 -14.11 -9.04 -7.26
C VAL A 363 -13.21 -7.85 -7.55
N TYR A 364 -13.40 -6.79 -6.77
CA TYR A 364 -12.58 -5.58 -6.79
C TYR A 364 -11.94 -5.40 -5.41
N TYR A 365 -10.74 -4.83 -5.39
CA TYR A 365 -10.04 -4.48 -4.16
C TYR A 365 -9.98 -2.96 -3.99
N HIS A 366 -10.21 -2.50 -2.76
CA HIS A 366 -10.07 -1.11 -2.34
C HIS A 366 -9.58 -1.03 -0.89
N SER A 367 -9.23 0.15 -0.39
CA SER A 367 -8.88 0.38 1.02
C SER A 367 -9.36 1.73 1.51
N THR A 368 -9.48 1.89 2.82
CA THR A 368 -9.64 3.20 3.44
C THR A 368 -8.34 4.01 3.34
N THR A 369 -8.44 5.32 3.55
CA THR A 369 -7.30 6.26 3.55
C THR A 369 -7.49 7.36 4.57
N ARG A 370 -6.38 7.88 5.13
CA ARG A 370 -6.38 9.10 5.97
C ARG A 370 -6.32 10.40 5.15
N SER A 371 -6.31 10.32 3.81
CA SER A 371 -6.07 11.48 2.93
C SER A 371 -7.36 12.16 2.48
N PRO A 372 -7.65 13.40 2.93
CA PRO A 372 -8.83 14.14 2.49
C PRO A 372 -8.65 14.73 1.08
N ILE A 373 -9.59 14.41 0.20
CA ILE A 373 -9.62 14.80 -1.22
C ILE A 373 -10.96 15.48 -1.52
N TYR A 374 -10.94 16.51 -2.37
CA TYR A 374 -12.17 17.10 -2.90
C TYR A 374 -12.93 16.09 -3.75
N ILE A 375 -14.24 15.99 -3.56
CA ILE A 375 -15.11 15.09 -4.33
C ILE A 375 -15.85 15.90 -5.38
N GLU A 376 -15.84 15.42 -6.62
CA GLU A 376 -16.65 15.98 -7.71
C GLU A 376 -16.89 14.89 -8.76
N ASN A 377 -18.14 14.71 -9.19
CA ASN A 377 -18.50 13.66 -10.13
C ASN A 377 -18.22 14.11 -11.58
N ILE A 378 -16.94 14.19 -11.93
CA ILE A 378 -16.43 14.47 -13.28
C ILE A 378 -15.74 13.21 -13.80
N GLU A 379 -15.93 12.90 -15.08
CA GLU A 379 -15.22 11.82 -15.76
C GLU A 379 -13.69 12.01 -15.65
N ASP A 380 -12.94 10.92 -15.50
CA ASP A 380 -11.50 10.90 -15.27
C ASP A 380 -10.98 11.59 -14.00
N TYR A 381 -11.82 12.24 -13.19
CA TYR A 381 -11.41 12.77 -11.89
C TYR A 381 -11.25 11.65 -10.85
N GLY A 382 -10.15 11.66 -10.09
CA GLY A 382 -9.77 10.56 -9.22
C GLY A 382 -10.61 10.36 -7.95
N ALA A 383 -11.59 11.23 -7.65
CA ALA A 383 -12.46 11.12 -6.48
C ALA A 383 -13.89 11.61 -6.80
N ARG A 384 -14.68 10.75 -7.46
CA ARG A 384 -16.05 11.09 -7.93
C ARG A 384 -17.10 10.96 -6.84
N PHE A 385 -16.91 9.99 -5.96
CA PHE A 385 -17.75 9.68 -4.81
C PHE A 385 -16.87 9.56 -3.58
N GLY A 386 -17.39 9.83 -2.39
CA GLY A 386 -16.66 9.55 -1.18
C GLY A 386 -17.46 9.79 0.08
N VAL A 387 -17.02 9.11 1.14
CA VAL A 387 -17.58 9.20 2.49
C VAL A 387 -16.45 9.39 3.50
N ASN A 388 -16.79 9.90 4.68
CA ASN A 388 -15.87 10.12 5.79
C ASN A 388 -16.50 9.57 7.07
N PHE A 389 -15.73 8.85 7.87
CA PHE A 389 -16.13 8.30 9.15
C PHE A 389 -14.90 8.18 10.07
N PRO A 390 -15.09 8.19 11.41
CA PRO A 390 -14.00 7.87 12.33
C PRO A 390 -13.52 6.42 12.11
N SER A 391 -12.21 6.18 12.25
CA SER A 391 -11.66 4.83 12.13
C SER A 391 -12.25 3.93 13.22
N PRO A 392 -12.77 2.74 12.89
CA PRO A 392 -13.26 1.80 13.89
C PRO A 392 -12.19 1.32 14.88
N GLU A 393 -10.91 1.39 14.49
CA GLU A 393 -9.76 1.01 15.34
C GLU A 393 -9.19 2.19 16.15
N ASP A 394 -9.55 3.42 15.79
CA ASP A 394 -9.08 4.66 16.43
C ASP A 394 -10.06 5.81 16.12
N PRO A 395 -11.09 6.03 16.96
CA PRO A 395 -12.13 7.02 16.67
C PRO A 395 -11.64 8.46 16.52
N ASP A 396 -10.44 8.79 17.00
CA ASP A 396 -9.83 10.11 16.87
C ASP A 396 -9.23 10.35 15.47
N VAL A 397 -9.07 9.29 14.67
CA VAL A 397 -8.54 9.34 13.31
C VAL A 397 -9.66 9.28 12.29
N SER A 398 -9.80 10.32 11.46
CA SER A 398 -10.73 10.32 10.32
C SER A 398 -10.24 9.42 9.18
N HIS A 399 -11.11 8.52 8.72
CA HIS A 399 -10.92 7.70 7.54
C HIS A 399 -11.88 8.09 6.41
N PHE A 400 -11.39 7.96 5.18
CA PHE A 400 -12.14 8.21 3.97
C PHE A 400 -12.15 6.97 3.09
N VAL A 401 -13.23 6.82 2.32
CA VAL A 401 -13.34 5.83 1.23
C VAL A 401 -13.92 6.56 0.02
N TYR A 402 -13.37 6.29 -1.16
CA TYR A 402 -13.70 7.02 -2.39
C TYR A 402 -14.19 6.07 -3.49
N ASN A 403 -14.91 6.61 -4.46
CA ASN A 403 -15.28 5.91 -5.69
C ASN A 403 -16.03 4.58 -5.45
N ILE A 404 -16.93 4.56 -4.46
CA ILE A 404 -17.99 3.55 -4.32
C ILE A 404 -19.29 4.17 -4.82
N PRO A 405 -19.70 3.94 -6.09
CA PRO A 405 -20.92 4.51 -6.62
C PRO A 405 -22.15 3.83 -6.04
N HIS A 406 -23.22 4.60 -5.88
CA HIS A 406 -24.50 4.11 -5.37
C HIS A 406 -25.05 2.96 -6.25
N GLY A 407 -25.37 1.82 -5.63
CA GLY A 407 -25.98 0.65 -6.29
C GLY A 407 -25.08 -0.09 -7.27
N TYR A 408 -23.75 0.17 -7.26
CA TYR A 408 -22.83 -0.47 -8.20
C TYR A 408 -22.34 -1.86 -7.76
N TYR A 409 -22.11 -2.03 -6.45
CA TYR A 409 -21.65 -3.30 -5.87
C TYR A 409 -22.83 -4.01 -5.18
N ASP A 410 -22.91 -5.32 -5.38
CA ASP A 410 -23.95 -6.16 -4.79
C ASP A 410 -23.66 -6.43 -3.31
N GLU A 411 -22.38 -6.57 -2.99
CA GLU A 411 -21.89 -6.89 -1.66
C GLU A 411 -20.51 -6.29 -1.37
N LEU A 412 -20.22 -6.12 -0.08
CA LEU A 412 -19.00 -5.56 0.44
C LEU A 412 -18.39 -6.50 1.49
N PHE A 413 -17.11 -6.83 1.35
CA PHE A 413 -16.32 -7.47 2.39
C PHE A 413 -15.37 -6.42 2.98
N ILE A 414 -15.49 -6.12 4.26
CA ILE A 414 -14.62 -5.18 4.97
C ILE A 414 -13.65 -5.98 5.83
N PHE A 415 -12.36 -5.81 5.61
CA PHE A 415 -11.31 -6.60 6.22
C PHE A 415 -10.62 -5.80 7.31
N PHE A 416 -10.60 -6.35 8.52
CA PHE A 416 -9.89 -5.80 9.66
C PHE A 416 -8.85 -6.80 10.16
N GLU A 417 -7.65 -6.29 10.47
CA GLU A 417 -6.58 -7.11 11.03
C GLU A 417 -7.01 -7.73 12.38
N ARG A 418 -7.84 -7.01 13.14
CA ARG A 418 -8.23 -7.33 14.52
C ARG A 418 -9.72 -7.17 14.70
N GLU A 419 -10.30 -7.96 15.60
CA GLU A 419 -11.70 -7.86 15.98
C GLU A 419 -12.00 -6.52 16.64
N ILE A 420 -13.13 -5.93 16.27
CA ILE A 420 -13.57 -4.61 16.74
C ILE A 420 -14.99 -4.76 17.28
N GLU A 421 -15.26 -4.11 18.41
CA GLU A 421 -16.60 -4.06 18.99
C GLU A 421 -17.59 -3.43 18.00
N TYR A 422 -18.80 -3.97 17.94
CA TYR A 422 -19.75 -3.65 16.88
C TYR A 422 -20.15 -2.16 16.88
N GLU A 423 -20.22 -1.54 18.06
CA GLU A 423 -20.56 -0.13 18.23
C GLU A 423 -19.57 0.79 17.50
N ASN A 424 -18.28 0.42 17.46
CA ASN A 424 -17.25 1.20 16.79
C ASN A 424 -17.32 1.07 15.25
N LEU A 425 -18.01 0.05 14.74
CA LEU A 425 -18.24 -0.15 13.30
C LEU A 425 -19.40 0.72 12.79
N MET A 426 -20.35 1.07 13.68
CA MET A 426 -21.59 1.76 13.30
C MET A 426 -21.40 3.05 12.49
N PRO A 427 -20.49 3.98 12.83
CA PRO A 427 -20.29 5.18 12.03
C PRO A 427 -19.89 4.87 10.58
N MET A 428 -18.99 3.91 10.40
CA MET A 428 -18.56 3.46 9.08
C MET A 428 -19.69 2.75 8.32
N LEU A 429 -20.41 1.84 8.98
CA LEU A 429 -21.52 1.09 8.36
C LEU A 429 -22.66 2.02 7.92
N ASN A 430 -22.97 3.04 8.72
CA ASN A 430 -23.99 4.04 8.38
C ASN A 430 -23.61 4.84 7.11
N GLU A 431 -22.34 5.24 6.98
CA GLU A 431 -21.87 5.96 5.79
C GLU A 431 -21.80 5.06 4.55
N LEU A 432 -21.29 3.84 4.70
CA LEU A 432 -21.19 2.88 3.59
C LEU A 432 -22.57 2.35 3.16
N GLY A 433 -23.54 2.27 4.08
CA GLY A 433 -24.92 1.89 3.79
C GLY A 433 -25.60 2.84 2.78
N LYS A 434 -25.18 4.11 2.73
CA LYS A 434 -25.68 5.10 1.75
C LYS A 434 -25.31 4.76 0.31
N ALA A 435 -24.37 3.84 0.08
CA ALA A 435 -24.03 3.36 -1.25
C ALA A 435 -25.01 2.29 -1.79
N ALA A 436 -26.11 1.99 -1.09
CA ALA A 436 -27.12 1.02 -1.49
C ALA A 436 -26.59 -0.42 -1.69
N ILE A 437 -25.59 -0.80 -0.91
CA ILE A 437 -25.04 -2.16 -0.89
C ILE A 437 -25.92 -3.01 0.03
N LYS A 438 -26.44 -4.15 -0.46
CA LYS A 438 -27.45 -4.95 0.27
C LYS A 438 -26.85 -5.90 1.30
N SER A 439 -25.59 -6.29 1.13
CA SER A 439 -24.93 -7.27 1.98
C SER A 439 -23.51 -6.83 2.32
N ILE A 440 -23.23 -6.72 3.61
CA ILE A 440 -21.92 -6.36 4.15
C ILE A 440 -21.40 -7.53 4.99
N LYS A 441 -20.20 -8.01 4.66
CA LYS A 441 -19.45 -9.00 5.43
C LYS A 441 -18.30 -8.30 6.13
N ILE A 442 -18.22 -8.44 7.46
CA ILE A 442 -17.10 -7.91 8.25
C ILE A 442 -16.17 -9.07 8.56
N VAL A 443 -14.91 -8.99 8.12
CA VAL A 443 -13.95 -10.08 8.14
C VAL A 443 -12.83 -9.76 9.12
N PHE A 444 -12.72 -10.54 10.19
CA PHE A 444 -11.69 -10.37 11.22
C PHE A 444 -10.60 -11.44 11.13
N PHE A 445 -9.33 -11.03 11.26
CA PHE A 445 -8.18 -11.93 11.16
C PHE A 445 -7.64 -12.37 12.53
N SER A 446 -7.94 -11.60 13.58
CA SER A 446 -7.59 -11.95 14.95
C SER A 446 -8.73 -11.61 15.90
N LYS A 447 -9.06 -12.55 16.78
CA LYS A 447 -9.97 -12.36 17.93
C LYS A 447 -9.28 -12.67 19.26
N VAL A 448 -7.99 -13.00 19.21
CA VAL A 448 -7.24 -13.45 20.38
C VAL A 448 -6.93 -12.22 21.22
N ARG A 449 -7.44 -12.20 22.46
CA ARG A 449 -7.09 -11.14 23.42
C ARG A 449 -5.65 -11.34 23.87
N GLY A 450 -4.83 -10.29 23.84
CA GLY A 450 -3.36 -10.34 24.01
C GLY A 450 -2.82 -10.75 25.38
N GLU A 451 -3.51 -11.63 26.12
CA GLU A 451 -3.09 -12.11 27.45
C GLU A 451 -2.19 -13.35 27.41
N TYR A 452 -1.82 -13.86 26.23
CA TYR A 452 -0.83 -14.93 26.08
C TYR A 452 0.55 -14.35 25.77
N HIS A 453 1.27 -13.91 26.82
CA HIS A 453 2.72 -14.08 27.04
C HIS A 453 3.22 -13.13 28.14
N ALA A 454 2.78 -13.37 29.38
CA ALA A 454 3.58 -13.03 30.54
C ALA A 454 4.23 -14.32 31.08
N LYS A 455 5.56 -14.39 30.99
CA LYS A 455 6.48 -15.32 31.69
C LYS A 455 6.62 -16.76 31.15
N SER A 456 7.74 -16.99 30.46
CA SER A 456 8.57 -18.19 30.65
C SER A 456 10.04 -17.86 30.34
N ASN A 457 10.61 -16.89 31.05
CA ASN A 457 12.06 -16.68 31.15
C ASN A 457 12.44 -16.53 32.63
N GLU A 458 12.05 -17.51 33.43
CA GLU A 458 12.63 -17.77 34.74
C GLU A 458 12.66 -19.29 34.93
N GLN A 459 13.88 -19.83 35.01
CA GLN A 459 14.32 -21.14 35.49
C GLN A 459 15.12 -21.96 34.47
N THR A 460 16.42 -21.67 34.42
CA THR A 460 17.45 -22.64 34.83
C THR A 460 18.68 -21.85 35.27
N CYS A 461 18.93 -21.85 36.59
CA CYS A 461 20.28 -21.75 37.14
C CYS A 461 21.13 -22.92 36.66
#